data_AF-A0A679FDH9-F1
#
_entry.id   AF-A0A679FDH9-F1
#
_cell.length_a   1.000
_cell.length_b   1.000
_cell.length_c   1.000
_cell.angle_alpha   90.00
_cell.angle_beta   90.00
_cell.angle_gamma   90.00
#
_symmetry.space_group_name_H-M   'P 1'
#
loop_
_entity.id
_entity.type
_entity.pdbx_description
1 polymer ?
#
loop_
_entity_poly.entity_id
_entity_poly.type
_entity_poly.pdbx_seq_one_letter_code
_entity_poly.pdbx_strand_id
1 'polypeptide(L)'
;MSDYLDKVNRIPISADLLGEVMDMLRALPVEERWASGSRSSRLYEMLERRGLTDTADIVAVAIDLRVTALLRLQSLDALRGWTTPGGGLRASLVHPDLLKAAAAEPLIEEAGGEASFDVASFRLRLLAGAEVYGRA
;
A
#
# COMPACT_ATOMS: atom_id res chain seq x y z
N MET A 1 -17.08 -8.53 7.18
CA MET A 1 -16.35 -7.82 6.12
C MET A 1 -17.36 -6.93 5.43
N SER A 2 -17.18 -5.61 5.47
CA SER A 2 -18.09 -4.68 4.79
C SER A 2 -18.13 -4.99 3.29
N ASP A 3 -19.33 -4.99 2.67
CA ASP A 3 -19.54 -5.17 1.22
C ASP A 3 -18.65 -4.24 0.36
N TYR A 4 -18.18 -3.14 0.94
CA TYR A 4 -17.27 -2.20 0.33
C TYR A 4 -15.82 -2.74 0.24
N LEU A 5 -15.26 -3.28 1.32
CA LEU A 5 -13.90 -3.85 1.29
C LEU A 5 -13.83 -5.09 0.39
N ASP A 6 -14.91 -5.87 0.32
CA ASP A 6 -15.00 -6.99 -0.62
C ASP A 6 -14.88 -6.54 -2.08
N LYS A 7 -15.49 -5.40 -2.42
CA LYS A 7 -15.35 -4.80 -3.76
C LYS A 7 -13.92 -4.30 -3.99
N VAL A 8 -13.36 -3.59 -3.02
CA VAL A 8 -11.98 -3.06 -3.09
C VAL A 8 -10.95 -4.18 -3.23
N ASN A 9 -11.11 -5.29 -2.50
CA ASN A 9 -10.20 -6.42 -2.53
C ASN A 9 -10.23 -7.21 -3.84
N ARG A 10 -11.32 -7.08 -4.62
CA ARG A 10 -11.43 -7.67 -5.96
C ARG A 10 -10.73 -6.86 -7.04
N ILE A 11 -10.33 -5.62 -6.75
CA ILE A 11 -9.58 -4.80 -7.70
C ILE A 11 -8.13 -5.28 -7.73
N PRO A 12 -7.62 -5.79 -8.87
CA PRO A 12 -6.26 -6.24 -8.97
C PRO A 12 -5.31 -5.03 -8.95
N ILE A 13 -4.46 -4.95 -7.93
CA ILE A 13 -3.41 -3.94 -7.81
C ILE A 13 -2.07 -4.65 -7.90
N SER A 14 -1.22 -4.27 -8.86
CA SER A 14 0.13 -4.84 -8.97
C SER A 14 1.10 -4.18 -8.00
N ALA A 15 2.14 -4.92 -7.60
CA ALA A 15 3.24 -4.38 -6.81
C ALA A 15 3.96 -3.23 -7.53
N ASP A 16 4.09 -3.32 -8.86
CA ASP A 16 4.69 -2.26 -9.68
C ASP A 16 3.87 -0.96 -9.63
N LEU A 17 2.54 -1.06 -9.68
CA LEU A 17 1.66 0.10 -9.57
C LEU A 17 1.76 0.72 -8.18
N LEU A 18 1.83 -0.08 -7.11
CA LEU A 18 2.08 0.43 -5.76
C LEU A 18 3.47 1.10 -5.67
N GLY A 19 4.49 0.53 -6.29
CA GLY A 19 5.84 1.12 -6.34
C GLY A 19 5.83 2.51 -6.97
N GLU A 20 5.18 2.66 -8.13
CA GLU A 20 5.03 3.96 -8.80
C GLU A 20 4.28 4.98 -7.95
N VAL A 21 3.24 4.54 -7.24
CA VAL A 21 2.50 5.41 -6.32
C VAL A 21 3.40 5.86 -5.18
N MET A 22 4.17 4.95 -4.59
CA MET A 22 5.11 5.32 -3.52
C MET A 22 6.21 6.26 -4.02
N ASP A 23 6.65 6.13 -5.27
CA ASP A 23 7.60 7.03 -5.93
C ASP A 23 7.01 8.41 -6.18
N MET A 24 5.77 8.45 -6.69
CA MET A 24 5.00 9.67 -6.87
C MET A 24 4.82 10.41 -5.54
N LEU A 25 4.39 9.70 -4.48
CA LEU A 25 4.26 10.28 -3.14
C LEU A 25 5.60 10.79 -2.64
N ARG A 26 6.69 10.05 -2.86
CA ARG A 26 8.05 10.45 -2.47
C ARG A 26 8.54 11.71 -3.19
N ALA A 27 7.98 12.06 -4.33
CA ALA A 27 8.27 13.31 -5.03
C ALA A 27 7.54 14.54 -4.44
N LEU A 28 6.47 14.35 -3.66
CA LEU A 28 5.69 15.44 -3.06
C LEU A 28 6.41 16.08 -1.86
N PRO A 29 6.21 17.38 -1.58
CA PRO A 29 6.62 18.00 -0.31
C PRO A 29 6.15 17.19 0.91
N VAL A 30 6.89 17.24 2.03
CA VAL A 30 6.60 16.42 3.23
C VAL A 30 5.16 16.64 3.70
N GLU A 31 4.74 17.88 3.63
CA GLU A 31 3.49 18.45 4.13
C GLU A 31 2.29 17.97 3.30
N GLU A 32 2.50 17.68 2.01
CA GLU A 32 1.47 17.25 1.06
C GLU A 32 1.42 15.73 0.89
N ARG A 33 2.51 15.04 1.20
CA ARG A 33 2.72 13.62 0.90
C ARG A 33 1.69 12.68 1.52
N TRP A 34 1.14 13.07 2.67
CA TRP A 34 0.23 12.23 3.46
C TRP A 34 -1.18 12.81 3.58
N ALA A 35 -1.38 14.05 3.13
CA ALA A 35 -2.71 14.65 3.05
C ALA A 35 -3.55 13.89 2.01
N SER A 36 -4.66 13.27 2.43
CA SER A 36 -5.48 12.41 1.56
C SER A 36 -5.94 13.12 0.29
N GLY A 37 -6.36 14.39 0.37
CA GLY A 37 -6.80 15.17 -0.78
C GLY A 37 -5.71 15.37 -1.85
N SER A 38 -4.46 15.62 -1.45
CA SER A 38 -3.33 15.77 -2.39
C SER A 38 -2.90 14.44 -3.00
N ARG A 39 -3.10 13.32 -2.30
CA ARG A 39 -2.83 11.98 -2.82
C ARG A 39 -3.82 11.58 -3.90
N SER A 40 -5.11 11.83 -3.67
CA SER A 40 -6.17 11.42 -4.60
C SER A 40 -6.01 12.08 -5.98
N SER A 41 -5.81 13.39 -6.05
CA SER A 41 -5.64 14.10 -7.33
C SER A 41 -4.46 13.59 -8.14
N ARG A 42 -3.33 13.30 -7.49
CA ARG A 42 -2.13 12.75 -8.13
C ARG A 42 -2.31 11.31 -8.58
N LEU A 43 -3.02 10.50 -7.78
CA LEU A 43 -3.42 9.15 -8.17
C LEU A 43 -4.26 9.17 -9.45
N TYR A 44 -5.24 10.06 -9.53
CA TYR A 44 -6.05 10.23 -10.74
C TYR A 44 -5.21 10.59 -11.96
N GLU A 45 -4.37 11.62 -11.88
CA GLU A 45 -3.46 12.01 -12.97
C GLU A 45 -2.57 10.84 -13.43
N MET A 46 -2.07 10.04 -12.50
CA MET A 46 -1.23 8.88 -12.80
C MET A 46 -2.02 7.76 -13.50
N LEU A 47 -3.23 7.47 -13.02
CA LEU A 47 -4.09 6.44 -13.61
C LEU A 47 -4.59 6.83 -15.00
N GLU A 48 -4.92 8.10 -15.23
CA GLU A 48 -5.27 8.64 -16.55
C GLU A 48 -4.13 8.44 -17.56
N ARG A 49 -2.88 8.75 -17.17
CA ARG A 49 -1.70 8.52 -18.03
C ARG A 49 -1.48 7.05 -18.38
N ARG A 50 -1.97 6.13 -17.56
CA ARG A 50 -1.95 4.68 -17.80
C ARG A 50 -3.15 4.17 -18.60
N GLY A 51 -4.07 5.06 -19.00
CA GLY A 51 -5.29 4.70 -19.72
C GLY A 51 -6.33 3.98 -18.87
N LEU A 52 -6.24 4.08 -17.53
CA LEU A 52 -7.13 3.42 -16.58
C LEU A 52 -8.32 4.31 -16.19
N THR A 53 -8.91 5.04 -17.15
CA THR A 53 -9.91 6.08 -16.91
C THR A 53 -11.24 5.53 -16.39
N ASP A 54 -11.73 4.43 -16.97
CA ASP A 54 -13.08 3.91 -16.70
C ASP A 54 -13.21 3.29 -15.29
N THR A 55 -12.06 2.91 -14.71
CA THR A 55 -11.97 2.34 -13.37
C THR A 55 -11.12 3.20 -12.43
N ALA A 56 -10.77 4.43 -12.83
CA ALA A 56 -9.83 5.27 -12.10
C ALA A 56 -10.27 5.49 -10.65
N ASP A 57 -11.57 5.74 -10.43
CA ASP A 57 -12.13 5.99 -9.11
C ASP A 57 -11.89 4.82 -8.14
N ILE A 58 -12.33 3.63 -8.52
CA ILE A 58 -12.28 2.46 -7.64
C ILE A 58 -10.84 1.94 -7.49
N VAL A 59 -10.01 2.09 -8.52
CA VAL A 59 -8.57 1.77 -8.47
C VAL A 59 -7.83 2.75 -7.55
N ALA A 60 -8.08 4.06 -7.67
CA ALA A 60 -7.47 5.08 -6.81
C ALA A 60 -7.82 4.84 -5.34
N VAL A 61 -9.09 4.55 -5.05
CA VAL A 61 -9.55 4.15 -3.72
C VAL A 61 -8.83 2.90 -3.22
N ALA A 62 -8.77 1.84 -4.04
CA ALA A 62 -8.14 0.59 -3.65
C ALA A 62 -6.64 0.74 -3.35
N ILE A 63 -5.96 1.65 -4.07
CA ILE A 63 -4.57 2.01 -3.82
C ILE A 63 -4.45 2.85 -2.55
N ASP A 64 -5.26 3.89 -2.38
CA ASP A 64 -5.16 4.80 -1.23
C ASP A 64 -5.40 4.07 0.11
N LEU A 65 -6.35 3.13 0.14
CA LEU A 65 -6.59 2.29 1.32
C LEU A 65 -5.39 1.39 1.63
N ARG A 66 -4.75 0.79 0.62
CA ARG A 66 -3.55 -0.04 0.80
C ARG A 66 -2.34 0.77 1.27
N VAL A 67 -2.12 1.95 0.70
CA VAL A 67 -1.07 2.88 1.14
C VAL A 67 -1.32 3.31 2.58
N THR A 68 -2.57 3.63 2.93
CA THR A 68 -2.95 4.01 4.29
C THR A 68 -2.74 2.86 5.28
N ALA A 69 -3.11 1.63 4.91
CA ALA A 69 -2.85 0.43 5.70
C ALA A 69 -1.35 0.17 5.91
N LEU A 70 -0.51 0.34 4.86
CA LEU A 70 0.94 0.23 4.97
C LEU A 70 1.54 1.26 5.95
N LEU A 71 1.10 2.52 5.87
CA LEU A 71 1.55 3.59 6.76
C LEU A 71 1.19 3.30 8.22
N ARG A 72 0.00 2.71 8.45
CA ARG A 72 -0.42 2.27 9.79
C ARG A 72 0.46 1.16 10.32
N LEU A 73 0.70 0.10 9.54
CA LEU A 73 1.60 -0.99 9.94
C LEU A 73 2.99 -0.46 10.30
N GLN A 74 3.50 0.52 9.55
CA GLN A 74 4.77 1.17 9.87
C GLN A 74 4.70 1.95 11.19
N SER A 75 3.63 2.73 11.41
CA SER A 75 3.46 3.52 12.64
C SER A 75 3.33 2.68 13.91
N LEU A 76 2.81 1.46 13.78
CA LEU A 76 2.67 0.48 14.86
C LEU A 76 3.94 -0.37 15.06
N ASP A 77 5.03 -0.08 14.35
CA ASP A 77 6.27 -0.87 14.35
C ASP A 77 6.04 -2.36 13.96
N ALA A 78 4.93 -2.63 13.25
CA ALA A 78 4.55 -3.98 12.82
C ALA A 78 5.46 -4.50 11.70
N LEU A 79 6.18 -3.60 11.02
CA LEU A 79 7.15 -3.89 9.95
C LEU A 79 8.61 -3.84 10.43
N ARG A 80 8.86 -3.97 11.75
CA ARG A 80 10.22 -4.03 12.29
C ARG A 80 11.03 -5.14 11.61
N GLY A 81 12.26 -4.83 11.19
CA GLY A 81 13.15 -5.75 10.46
C GLY A 81 13.00 -5.71 8.93
N TRP A 82 11.86 -5.22 8.44
CA TRP A 82 11.61 -4.94 7.01
C TRP A 82 11.71 -3.46 6.68
N THR A 83 11.81 -2.64 7.72
CA THR A 83 12.02 -1.21 7.65
C THR A 83 13.31 -0.87 8.36
N THR A 84 14.14 -0.01 7.77
CA THR A 84 15.42 0.38 8.36
C THR A 84 15.17 1.31 9.54
N PRO A 85 15.64 1.00 10.76
CA PRO A 85 15.59 1.94 11.87
C PRO A 85 16.38 3.20 11.50
N GLY A 86 15.75 4.38 11.57
CA GLY A 86 16.41 5.66 11.26
C GLY A 86 16.65 5.96 9.78
N GLY A 87 16.43 4.99 8.87
CA GLY A 87 16.16 5.31 7.47
C GLY A 87 14.80 5.98 7.46
N GLY A 88 14.76 7.31 7.24
CA GLY A 88 13.51 8.07 7.35
C GLY A 88 12.35 7.35 6.65
N LEU A 89 11.11 7.56 7.12
CA LEU A 89 9.85 6.88 6.75
C LEU A 89 9.67 6.47 5.26
N ARG A 90 10.45 7.09 4.38
CA ARG A 90 10.50 7.13 2.91
C ARG A 90 11.23 5.97 2.23
N ALA A 91 12.24 5.33 2.84
CA ALA A 91 13.07 4.32 2.15
C ALA A 91 12.56 2.88 2.35
N SER A 92 11.79 2.65 3.40
CA SER A 92 11.44 1.31 3.83
C SER A 92 10.18 0.75 3.17
N LEU A 93 9.18 1.58 2.86
CA LEU A 93 7.92 1.12 2.27
C LEU A 93 8.00 0.81 0.76
N VAL A 94 9.13 1.07 0.10
CA VAL A 94 9.36 0.74 -1.31
C VAL A 94 10.05 -0.61 -1.51
N HIS A 95 10.27 -1.38 -0.43
CA HIS A 95 10.88 -2.70 -0.56
C HIS A 95 10.01 -3.59 -1.45
N PRO A 96 10.55 -4.24 -2.49
CA PRO A 96 9.75 -5.01 -3.45
C PRO A 96 8.85 -6.06 -2.79
N ASP A 97 9.33 -6.74 -1.75
CA ASP A 97 8.53 -7.77 -1.07
C ASP A 97 7.43 -7.17 -0.17
N LEU A 98 7.62 -5.96 0.36
CA LEU A 98 6.54 -5.23 1.05
C LEU A 98 5.44 -4.83 0.06
N LEU A 99 5.83 -4.34 -1.13
CA LEU A 99 4.89 -3.98 -2.19
C LEU A 99 4.12 -5.20 -2.72
N LYS A 100 4.80 -6.35 -2.88
CA LYS A 100 4.14 -7.62 -3.24
C LYS A 100 3.17 -8.09 -2.15
N ALA A 101 3.57 -8.02 -0.88
CA ALA A 101 2.70 -8.38 0.22
C ALA A 101 1.46 -7.48 0.26
N ALA A 102 1.63 -6.15 0.12
CA ALA A 102 0.52 -5.20 0.09
C ALA A 102 -0.39 -5.31 -1.14
N ALA A 103 0.16 -5.72 -2.27
CA ALA A 103 -0.63 -6.01 -3.48
C ALA A 103 -1.54 -7.23 -3.26
N ALA A 104 -1.02 -8.28 -2.61
CA ALA A 104 -1.69 -9.57 -2.50
C ALA A 104 -2.51 -9.76 -1.21
N GLU A 105 -2.21 -9.05 -0.13
CA GLU A 105 -2.95 -9.13 1.12
C GLU A 105 -4.32 -8.44 0.99
N PRO A 106 -5.43 -9.10 1.37
CA PRO A 106 -6.72 -8.45 1.45
C PRO A 106 -6.75 -7.43 2.61
N LEU A 107 -7.41 -6.30 2.37
CA LEU A 107 -7.74 -5.35 3.42
C LEU A 107 -8.85 -5.91 4.30
N ILE A 108 -8.71 -5.70 5.60
CA ILE A 108 -9.72 -5.98 6.61
C ILE A 108 -10.24 -4.67 7.21
N GLU A 109 -11.39 -4.74 7.86
CA GLU A 109 -11.93 -3.65 8.67
C GLU A 109 -11.52 -3.90 10.12
N GLU A 110 -10.76 -2.97 10.71
CA GLU A 110 -10.44 -3.01 12.14
C GLU A 110 -11.63 -2.58 13.00
N ALA A 111 -11.56 -2.82 14.31
CA ALA A 111 -12.62 -2.47 15.26
C ALA A 111 -13.01 -0.97 15.24
N GLY A 112 -12.13 -0.09 14.74
CA GLY A 112 -12.40 1.34 14.53
C GLY A 112 -13.14 1.68 13.24
N GLY A 113 -13.51 0.70 12.41
CA GLY A 113 -14.12 0.91 11.09
C GLY A 113 -13.13 1.31 9.99
N GLU A 114 -11.84 1.23 10.27
CA GLU A 114 -10.79 1.67 9.37
C GLU A 114 -10.19 0.48 8.59
N ALA A 115 -9.85 0.70 7.32
CA ALA A 115 -9.22 -0.32 6.50
C ALA A 115 -7.75 -0.52 6.92
N SER A 116 -7.37 -1.78 7.11
CA SER A 116 -6.02 -2.18 7.50
C SER A 116 -5.65 -3.53 6.90
N PHE A 117 -4.43 -3.99 7.14
CA PHE A 117 -4.04 -5.38 6.89
C PHE A 117 -4.06 -6.15 8.21
N ASP A 118 -4.45 -7.42 8.16
CA ASP A 118 -4.21 -8.31 9.30
C ASP A 118 -2.70 -8.48 9.49
N VAL A 119 -2.18 -8.06 10.65
CA VAL A 119 -0.73 -8.00 10.90
C VAL A 119 -0.08 -9.39 10.80
N ALA A 120 -0.75 -10.42 11.29
CA ALA A 120 -0.19 -11.78 11.30
C ALA A 120 -0.14 -12.35 9.87
N SER A 121 -1.26 -12.27 9.14
CA SER A 121 -1.37 -12.70 7.74
C SER A 121 -0.41 -11.94 6.83
N PHE A 122 -0.35 -10.61 6.97
CA PHE A 122 0.56 -9.78 6.19
C PHE A 122 2.03 -10.18 6.39
N ARG A 123 2.44 -10.44 7.63
CA ARG A 123 3.80 -10.91 7.95
C ARG A 123 4.11 -12.27 7.34
N LEU A 124 3.15 -13.21 7.39
CA LEU A 124 3.32 -14.52 6.75
C LEU A 124 3.51 -14.38 5.24
N ARG A 125 2.71 -13.53 4.59
CA ARG A 125 2.83 -13.25 3.16
C ARG A 125 4.15 -12.57 2.80
N LEU A 126 4.60 -11.64 3.64
CA LEU A 126 5.89 -10.96 3.47
C LEU A 126 7.07 -11.94 3.60
N LEU A 127 7.03 -12.86 4.56
CA LEU A 127 8.05 -13.91 4.73
C LEU A 127 8.06 -14.89 3.55
N ALA A 128 6.88 -15.34 3.11
CA ALA A 128 6.77 -16.21 1.94
C ALA A 128 7.34 -15.56 0.67
N GLY A 129 7.22 -14.24 0.54
CA GLY A 129 7.85 -13.46 -0.53
C GLY A 129 9.39 -13.48 -0.47
N ALA A 130 9.99 -13.32 0.71
CA ALA A 130 11.44 -13.35 0.87
C ALA A 130 12.06 -14.74 0.76
N GLU A 131 11.38 -15.80 1.20
CA GLU A 131 11.89 -17.17 1.05
C GLU A 131 12.14 -17.55 -0.41
N VAL A 132 11.40 -16.94 -1.35
CA VAL A 132 11.62 -17.14 -2.80
C VAL A 132 12.94 -16.50 -3.29
N TYR A 133 13.46 -15.48 -2.60
CA TYR A 133 14.71 -14.78 -2.96
C TYR A 133 15.89 -15.14 -2.05
N GLY A 134 15.63 -15.70 -0.87
CA GLY A 134 16.64 -16.29 0.01
C GLY A 134 16.93 -17.72 -0.40
N ARG A 135 17.95 -17.94 -1.23
CA ARG A 135 18.58 -19.27 -1.30
C ARG A 135 19.10 -19.63 0.10
N ALA A 136 18.57 -20.71 0.66
CA ALA A 136 19.27 -21.50 1.67
C ALA A 136 20.66 -21.92 1.17
#